data_AF-A0A511TFJ5-F1
#
_entry.id   AF-A0A511TFJ5-F1
#
_cell.length_a   1.000
_cell.length_b   1.000
_cell.length_c   1.000
_cell.angle_alpha   90.00
_cell.angle_beta   90.00
_cell.angle_gamma   90.00
#
_symmetry.space_group_name_H-M   'P 1'
#
loop_
_entity.id
_entity.type
_entity.pdbx_description
1 polymer ?
#
loop_
_entity_poly.entity_id
_entity_poly.type
_entity_poly.pdbx_seq_one_letter_code
_entity_poly.pdbx_strand_id
1 'polypeptide(L)'
;MRHDKAHEDGDNLTLNEWLTMGKESGRGLKLDIKESDQVPAVLDEIEKVGIPQDRLMLNLGFEAMEKWGPEIRERFPDAILAINPPTEGEVKAADARKMVEQAEALGGPVTFVVRHDKLSDEAIETFLPAGPVSVWGEADDPVKAAEALRERGVNGVVDIAGPHGNNWGGKVDAAKNWLRTQWDKAFG
;
A
#
# COMPACT_ATOMS: atom_id res chain seq x y z
N MET A 1 -0.02 -1.59 17.08
CA MET A 1 -1.17 -2.44 17.46
C MET A 1 -0.69 -3.58 18.37
N ARG A 2 -0.90 -3.67 19.69
CA ARG A 2 -1.52 -2.80 20.71
C ARG A 2 -0.45 -1.90 21.33
N HIS A 3 -0.75 -0.61 21.51
CA HIS A 3 0.11 0.28 22.30
C HIS A 3 -0.51 0.40 23.69
N ASP A 4 0.12 -0.31 24.64
CA ASP A 4 -0.04 -0.19 26.09
C ASP A 4 -1.46 -0.22 26.69
N LYS A 5 -1.53 -0.25 28.03
CA LYS A 5 -2.80 -0.36 28.79
C LYS A 5 -3.53 0.98 28.91
N ALA A 6 -3.06 2.05 28.25
CA ALA A 6 -3.52 3.39 28.54
C ALA A 6 -4.47 3.98 27.49
N HIS A 7 -4.37 3.72 26.17
CA HIS A 7 -5.21 4.43 25.20
C HIS A 7 -5.49 3.70 23.88
N GLU A 8 -6.75 3.29 23.69
CA GLU A 8 -7.61 3.53 22.50
C GLU A 8 -8.96 2.82 22.75
N ASP A 9 -10.05 3.57 22.88
CA ASP A 9 -11.40 2.99 22.96
C ASP A 9 -11.82 2.53 21.55
N GLY A 10 -11.61 1.26 21.26
CA GLY A 10 -11.97 0.64 19.98
C GLY A 10 -11.69 -0.86 19.95
N ASP A 11 -12.55 -1.60 19.26
CA ASP A 11 -12.38 -3.04 19.02
C ASP A 11 -11.28 -3.22 17.95
N ASN A 12 -10.02 -3.14 18.39
CA ASN A 12 -8.87 -3.20 17.52
C ASN A 12 -8.70 -4.63 16.98
N LEU A 13 -8.95 -4.80 15.68
CA LEU A 13 -8.76 -6.07 14.98
C LEU A 13 -7.31 -6.54 15.12
N THR A 14 -7.14 -7.82 15.43
CA THR A 14 -5.87 -8.51 15.22
C THR A 14 -5.56 -8.57 13.72
N LEU A 15 -4.27 -8.78 13.37
CA LEU A 15 -3.88 -8.97 11.98
C LEU A 15 -4.67 -10.12 11.33
N ASN A 16 -4.84 -11.24 12.04
CA ASN A 16 -5.58 -12.39 11.55
C ASN A 16 -7.06 -12.05 11.25
N GLU A 17 -7.74 -11.32 12.14
CA GLU A 17 -9.13 -10.90 11.92
C GLU A 17 -9.23 -9.97 10.71
N TRP A 18 -8.34 -8.99 10.60
CA TRP A 18 -8.33 -8.05 9.48
C TRP A 18 -8.07 -8.77 8.14
N LEU A 19 -7.10 -9.68 8.09
CA LEU A 19 -6.79 -10.48 6.90
C LEU A 19 -7.94 -11.40 6.51
N THR A 20 -8.59 -12.04 7.49
CA THR A 20 -9.74 -12.93 7.27
C THR A 20 -10.92 -12.15 6.69
N MET A 21 -11.27 -11.01 7.30
CA MET A 21 -12.31 -10.12 6.78
C MET A 21 -11.97 -9.62 5.36
N GLY A 22 -10.70 -9.26 5.13
CA GLY A 22 -10.20 -8.85 3.83
C GLY A 22 -10.40 -9.93 2.77
N LYS A 23 -9.99 -11.17 3.07
CA LYS A 23 -10.19 -12.34 2.21
C LYS A 23 -11.66 -12.57 1.88
N GLU A 24 -12.53 -12.58 2.89
CA GLU A 24 -13.98 -12.79 2.73
C GLU A 24 -14.66 -11.69 1.91
N SER A 25 -14.12 -10.47 1.95
CA SER A 25 -14.62 -9.36 1.12
C SER A 25 -14.28 -9.49 -0.36
N GLY A 26 -13.30 -10.33 -0.71
CA GLY A 26 -12.78 -10.47 -2.07
C GLY A 26 -11.98 -9.27 -2.58
N ARG A 27 -11.73 -8.25 -1.75
CA ARG A 27 -10.96 -7.05 -2.15
C ARG A 27 -9.46 -7.31 -2.09
N GLY A 28 -8.71 -6.47 -2.81
CA GLY A 28 -7.25 -6.40 -2.65
C GLY A 28 -6.86 -5.83 -1.29
N LEU A 29 -5.78 -6.34 -0.72
CA LEU A 29 -5.25 -5.93 0.58
C LEU A 29 -3.84 -5.37 0.42
N LYS A 30 -3.63 -4.18 0.98
CA LYS A 30 -2.31 -3.57 1.12
C LYS A 30 -1.89 -3.63 2.58
N LEU A 31 -0.70 -4.15 2.85
CA LEU A 31 -0.10 -4.15 4.18
C LEU A 31 1.12 -3.26 4.19
N ASP A 32 1.07 -2.23 5.04
CA ASP A 32 2.20 -1.36 5.36
C ASP A 32 2.97 -1.96 6.55
N ILE A 33 4.13 -2.57 6.27
CA ILE A 33 4.97 -3.17 7.32
C ILE A 33 6.01 -2.15 7.76
N LYS A 34 5.86 -1.62 8.97
CA LYS A 34 6.73 -0.57 9.53
C LYS A 34 7.94 -1.13 10.29
N GLU A 35 7.76 -2.27 10.93
CA GLU A 35 8.78 -2.91 11.76
C GLU A 35 9.38 -4.10 11.00
N SER A 36 10.62 -3.97 10.55
CA SER A 36 11.29 -4.94 9.67
C SER A 36 11.50 -6.30 10.36
N ASP A 37 11.63 -6.34 11.67
CA ASP A 37 11.75 -7.59 12.44
C ASP A 37 10.44 -8.38 12.52
N GLN A 38 9.29 -7.75 12.26
CA GLN A 38 7.98 -8.39 12.27
C GLN A 38 7.61 -9.04 10.93
N VAL A 39 8.39 -8.82 9.87
CA VAL A 39 8.10 -9.35 8.53
C VAL A 39 7.84 -10.87 8.55
N PRO A 40 8.68 -11.73 9.16
CA PRO A 40 8.42 -13.18 9.18
C PRO A 40 7.04 -13.54 9.75
N ALA A 41 6.67 -12.94 10.88
CA ALA A 41 5.38 -13.21 11.53
C ALA A 41 4.19 -12.73 10.68
N VAL A 42 4.34 -11.60 9.97
CA VAL A 42 3.32 -11.11 9.04
C VAL A 42 3.16 -12.07 7.86
N LEU A 43 4.26 -12.54 7.27
CA LEU A 43 4.22 -13.48 6.14
C LEU A 43 3.57 -14.80 6.54
N ASP A 44 3.87 -15.32 7.74
CA ASP A 44 3.26 -16.54 8.28
C ASP A 44 1.73 -16.41 8.43
N GLU A 45 1.25 -15.27 8.91
CA GLU A 45 -0.20 -15.04 9.03
C GLU A 45 -0.88 -14.87 7.66
N ILE A 46 -0.23 -14.22 6.69
CA ILE A 46 -0.76 -14.12 5.32
C ILE A 46 -0.90 -15.51 4.69
N GLU A 47 0.15 -16.33 4.78
CA GLU A 47 0.17 -17.68 4.22
C GLU A 47 -0.92 -18.56 4.85
N LYS A 48 -1.05 -18.50 6.18
CA LYS A 48 -2.08 -19.20 6.94
C LYS A 48 -3.50 -18.78 6.55
N VAL A 49 -3.75 -17.50 6.33
CA VAL A 49 -5.07 -17.02 5.89
C VAL A 49 -5.32 -17.39 4.42
N GLY A 50 -4.28 -17.45 3.59
CA GLY A 50 -4.38 -17.87 2.19
C GLY A 50 -5.16 -16.86 1.33
N ILE A 51 -4.72 -15.61 1.34
CA ILE A 51 -5.22 -14.55 0.46
C ILE A 51 -4.66 -14.79 -0.95
N PRO A 52 -5.46 -14.61 -2.03
CA PRO A 52 -4.94 -14.65 -3.40
C PRO A 52 -3.79 -13.66 -3.59
N GLN A 53 -2.64 -14.15 -4.06
CA GLN A 53 -1.40 -13.36 -4.12
C GLN A 53 -1.52 -12.16 -5.06
N ASP A 54 -2.22 -12.31 -6.18
CA ASP A 54 -2.54 -11.25 -7.15
C ASP A 54 -3.39 -10.10 -6.56
N ARG A 55 -3.92 -10.30 -5.34
CA ARG A 55 -4.69 -9.32 -4.58
C ARG A 55 -3.94 -8.79 -3.36
N LEU A 56 -2.69 -9.20 -3.17
CA LEU A 56 -1.86 -8.80 -2.05
C LEU A 56 -0.83 -7.76 -2.49
N MET A 57 -0.74 -6.65 -1.76
CA MET A 57 0.32 -5.67 -1.90
C MET A 57 1.09 -5.54 -0.57
N LEU A 58 2.40 -5.75 -0.62
CA LEU A 58 3.28 -5.64 0.54
C LEU A 58 4.14 -4.39 0.42
N ASN A 59 3.89 -3.41 1.29
CA ASN A 59 4.57 -2.12 1.28
C ASN A 59 5.65 -2.05 2.36
N LEU A 60 6.91 -1.85 1.93
CA LEU A 60 8.08 -1.82 2.81
C LEU A 60 9.00 -0.64 2.49
N GLY A 61 9.74 -0.17 3.48
CA GLY A 61 10.89 0.72 3.29
C GLY A 61 11.97 0.09 2.40
N PHE A 62 12.79 0.90 1.75
CA PHE A 62 13.85 0.42 0.83
C PHE A 62 14.75 -0.68 1.44
N GLU A 63 15.29 -0.43 2.63
CA GLU A 63 16.18 -1.39 3.32
C GLU A 63 15.44 -2.66 3.77
N ALA A 64 14.19 -2.53 4.21
CA ALA A 64 13.38 -3.68 4.59
C ALA A 64 13.01 -4.53 3.36
N MET A 65 12.74 -3.88 2.22
CA MET A 65 12.54 -4.56 0.95
C MET A 65 13.81 -5.26 0.45
N GLU A 66 14.99 -4.67 0.70
CA GLU A 66 16.27 -5.29 0.31
C GLU A 66 16.52 -6.57 1.09
N LYS A 67 16.25 -6.52 2.40
CA LYS A 67 16.41 -7.67 3.28
C LYS A 67 15.38 -8.77 3.02
N TRP A 68 14.11 -8.43 2.90
CA TRP A 68 13.01 -9.40 2.93
C TRP A 68 12.37 -9.67 1.57
N GLY A 69 12.61 -8.82 0.57
CA GLY A 69 12.06 -8.98 -0.78
C GLY A 69 12.28 -10.37 -1.37
N PRO A 70 13.47 -11.01 -1.25
CA PRO A 70 13.68 -12.35 -1.78
C PRO A 70 12.78 -13.41 -1.14
N GLU A 71 12.62 -13.38 0.19
CA GLU A 71 11.75 -14.31 0.91
C GLU A 71 10.27 -14.05 0.57
N ILE A 72 9.87 -12.77 0.49
CA ILE A 72 8.50 -12.41 0.09
C ILE A 72 8.23 -12.95 -1.31
N ARG A 73 9.15 -12.80 -2.26
CA ARG A 73 8.95 -13.26 -3.64
C ARG A 73 8.94 -14.78 -3.74
N GLU A 74 9.74 -15.48 -2.92
CA GLU A 74 9.70 -16.94 -2.84
C GLU A 74 8.33 -17.46 -2.36
N ARG A 75 7.77 -16.84 -1.31
CA ARG A 75 6.50 -17.26 -0.69
C ARG A 75 5.27 -16.76 -1.47
N PHE A 76 5.38 -15.57 -2.04
CA PHE A 76 4.29 -14.85 -2.70
C PHE A 76 4.73 -14.29 -4.07
N PRO A 77 5.07 -15.16 -5.05
CA PRO A 77 5.60 -14.75 -6.35
C PRO A 77 4.72 -13.74 -7.11
N ASP A 78 3.39 -13.79 -6.94
CA ASP A 78 2.46 -12.93 -7.68
C ASP A 78 1.99 -11.71 -6.86
N ALA A 79 2.45 -11.54 -5.62
CA ALA A 79 2.14 -10.36 -4.82
C ALA A 79 2.81 -9.10 -5.38
N ILE A 80 2.15 -7.96 -5.22
CA ILE A 80 2.70 -6.66 -5.61
C ILE A 80 3.64 -6.18 -4.51
N LEU A 81 4.90 -5.96 -4.85
CA LEU A 81 5.85 -5.30 -3.96
C LEU A 81 5.69 -3.78 -4.11
N ALA A 82 5.33 -3.11 -3.03
CA ALA A 82 5.31 -1.65 -2.96
C ALA A 82 6.61 -1.19 -2.30
N ILE A 83 7.47 -0.53 -3.08
CA ILE A 83 8.81 -0.11 -2.62
C ILE A 83 8.76 1.38 -2.29
N ASN A 84 9.10 1.73 -1.05
CA ASN A 84 9.29 3.12 -0.63
C ASN A 84 10.73 3.59 -0.87
N PRO A 85 10.99 4.90 -1.01
CA PRO A 85 12.31 5.43 -1.33
C PRO A 85 13.36 5.20 -0.24
N PRO A 86 14.66 5.23 -0.61
CA PRO A 86 15.79 5.17 0.34
C PRO A 86 16.05 6.51 1.05
N THR A 87 15.13 7.47 0.98
CA THR A 87 15.29 8.83 1.49
C THR A 87 13.96 9.42 1.93
N GLU A 88 14.02 10.24 2.98
CA GLU A 88 12.89 11.07 3.45
C GLU A 88 12.81 12.42 2.70
N GLY A 89 13.85 12.74 1.92
CA GLY A 89 13.95 13.95 1.11
C GLY A 89 13.19 13.85 -0.21
N GLU A 90 13.44 14.81 -1.10
CA GLU A 90 12.99 14.72 -2.48
C GLU A 90 13.63 13.50 -3.16
N VAL A 91 12.80 12.65 -3.76
CA VAL A 91 13.17 11.48 -4.54
C VAL A 91 13.54 11.93 -5.94
N LYS A 92 14.81 11.78 -6.28
CA LYS A 92 15.35 12.14 -7.60
C LYS A 92 15.59 10.90 -8.46
N ALA A 93 15.98 11.10 -9.71
CA ALA A 93 16.30 10.02 -10.64
C ALA A 93 17.33 9.01 -10.08
N ALA A 94 18.29 9.44 -9.26
CA ALA A 94 19.28 8.54 -8.66
C ALA A 94 18.66 7.60 -7.61
N ASP A 95 17.72 8.09 -6.80
CA ASP A 95 17.00 7.26 -5.82
C ASP A 95 16.01 6.34 -6.52
N ALA A 96 15.32 6.85 -7.54
CA ALA A 96 14.43 6.07 -8.38
C ALA A 96 15.16 4.91 -9.07
N ARG A 97 16.37 5.13 -9.60
CA ARG A 97 17.19 4.06 -10.20
C ARG A 97 17.50 2.93 -9.22
N LYS A 98 17.85 3.24 -7.96
CA LYS A 98 18.09 2.20 -6.94
C LYS A 98 16.85 1.34 -6.69
N MET A 99 15.68 1.98 -6.62
CA MET A 99 14.41 1.27 -6.43
C MET A 99 14.07 0.40 -7.64
N VAL A 100 14.33 0.90 -8.86
CA VAL A 100 14.15 0.12 -10.09
C VAL A 100 15.10 -1.08 -10.13
N GLU A 101 16.39 -0.89 -9.85
CA GLU A 101 17.39 -1.98 -9.79
C GLU A 101 16.96 -3.06 -8.77
N GLN A 102 16.46 -2.64 -7.61
CA GLN A 102 15.92 -3.56 -6.60
C GLN A 102 14.68 -4.31 -7.11
N ALA A 103 13.74 -3.62 -7.77
CA ALA A 103 12.55 -4.22 -8.35
C ALA A 103 12.90 -5.25 -9.44
N GLU A 104 13.85 -4.92 -10.33
CA GLU A 104 14.32 -5.80 -11.39
C GLU A 104 14.99 -7.06 -10.81
N ALA A 105 15.81 -6.92 -9.77
CA ALA A 105 16.47 -8.04 -9.10
C ALA A 105 15.47 -8.98 -8.42
N LEU A 106 14.39 -8.44 -7.85
CA LEU A 106 13.32 -9.22 -7.21
C LEU A 106 12.35 -9.83 -8.22
N GLY A 107 12.20 -9.22 -9.40
CA GLY A 107 11.21 -9.61 -10.41
C GLY A 107 9.77 -9.50 -9.91
N GLY A 108 8.82 -9.94 -10.75
CA GLY A 108 7.39 -9.98 -10.44
C GLY A 108 6.71 -8.60 -10.36
N PRO A 109 5.44 -8.55 -9.92
CA PRO A 109 4.68 -7.31 -9.85
C PRO A 109 5.25 -6.31 -8.82
N VAL A 110 5.33 -5.03 -9.19
CA VAL A 110 5.86 -3.95 -8.35
C VAL A 110 5.05 -2.65 -8.49
N THR A 111 5.12 -1.77 -7.50
CA THR A 111 4.80 -0.34 -7.62
C THR A 111 5.77 0.48 -6.79
N PHE A 112 6.10 1.68 -7.25
CA PHE A 112 6.98 2.62 -6.54
C PHE A 112 6.11 3.61 -5.76
N VAL A 113 6.26 3.66 -4.44
CA VAL A 113 5.40 4.47 -3.56
C VAL A 113 6.18 5.66 -3.03
N VAL A 114 5.76 6.88 -3.37
CA VAL A 114 6.47 8.11 -2.98
C VAL A 114 5.49 9.13 -2.41
N ARG A 115 5.89 9.90 -1.39
CA ARG A 115 5.07 11.00 -0.89
C ARG A 115 4.93 12.08 -1.97
N HIS A 116 3.72 12.58 -2.21
CA HIS A 116 3.41 13.43 -3.36
C HIS A 116 4.26 14.70 -3.48
N ASP A 117 4.66 15.30 -2.36
CA ASP A 117 5.48 16.51 -2.29
C ASP A 117 6.99 16.25 -2.35
N LYS A 118 7.40 14.98 -2.47
CA LYS A 118 8.79 14.54 -2.59
C LYS A 118 9.12 13.95 -3.95
N LEU A 119 8.15 13.80 -4.84
CA LEU A 119 8.35 13.15 -6.12
C LEU A 119 8.76 14.16 -7.20
N SER A 120 9.94 14.00 -7.79
CA SER A 120 10.39 14.80 -8.94
C SER A 120 9.93 14.21 -10.29
N ASP A 121 9.90 15.02 -11.34
CA ASP A 121 9.52 14.56 -12.69
C ASP A 121 10.54 13.56 -13.26
N GLU A 122 11.84 13.80 -13.06
CA GLU A 122 12.89 12.86 -13.48
C GLU A 122 12.77 11.49 -12.80
N ALA A 123 12.29 11.45 -11.55
CA ALA A 123 12.02 10.20 -10.86
C ALA A 123 10.82 9.46 -11.47
N ILE A 124 9.74 10.18 -11.83
CA ILE A 124 8.59 9.59 -12.55
C ILE A 124 9.06 8.95 -13.85
N GLU A 125 9.80 9.69 -14.68
CA GLU A 125 10.34 9.19 -15.95
C GLU A 125 11.21 7.93 -15.76
N THR A 126 11.98 7.88 -14.67
CA THR A 126 12.81 6.72 -14.32
C THR A 126 11.97 5.50 -13.93
N PHE A 127 10.87 5.69 -13.18
CA PHE A 127 10.03 4.59 -12.71
C PHE A 127 9.16 3.97 -13.80
N LEU A 128 8.58 4.80 -14.68
CA LEU A 128 7.52 4.40 -15.61
C LEU A 128 7.84 3.17 -16.49
N PRO A 129 9.08 2.98 -16.98
CA PRO A 129 9.42 1.77 -17.74
C PRO A 129 9.40 0.49 -16.89
N ALA A 130 9.65 0.60 -15.59
CA ALA A 130 9.79 -0.54 -14.68
C ALA A 130 8.51 -0.89 -13.93
N GLY A 131 7.62 0.09 -13.70
CA GLY A 131 6.37 -0.15 -12.98
C GLY A 131 5.57 1.11 -12.67
N PRO A 132 4.35 0.95 -12.13
CA PRO A 132 3.49 2.06 -11.78
C PRO A 132 4.02 2.88 -10.60
N VAL A 133 3.85 4.19 -10.70
CA VAL A 133 4.17 5.15 -9.64
C VAL A 133 2.91 5.44 -8.84
N SER A 134 2.92 5.06 -7.56
CA SER A 134 1.85 5.36 -6.61
C SER A 134 2.31 6.47 -5.66
N VAL A 135 1.39 7.32 -5.24
CA VAL A 135 1.70 8.48 -4.40
C VAL A 135 0.73 8.61 -3.24
N TRP A 136 1.23 9.14 -2.11
CA TRP A 136 0.45 9.38 -0.92
C TRP A 136 0.76 10.74 -0.29
N GLY A 137 -0.14 11.26 0.55
CA GLY A 137 0.13 12.38 1.45
C GLY A 137 -1.07 13.29 1.63
N GLU A 138 -0.84 14.59 1.85
CA GLU A 138 -1.87 15.54 2.25
C GLU A 138 -1.78 16.82 1.43
N ALA A 139 -2.93 17.33 0.99
CA ALA A 139 -3.02 18.60 0.29
C ALA A 139 -4.30 19.35 0.67
N ASP A 140 -4.26 20.68 0.61
CA ASP A 140 -5.45 21.52 0.86
C ASP A 140 -6.59 21.20 -0.12
N ASP A 141 -6.23 20.92 -1.37
CA ASP A 141 -7.13 20.48 -2.44
C ASP A 141 -6.67 19.12 -2.99
N PRO A 142 -7.13 18.00 -2.41
CA PRO A 142 -6.71 16.66 -2.81
C PRO A 142 -7.07 16.29 -4.24
N VAL A 143 -8.20 16.80 -4.74
CA VAL A 143 -8.67 16.52 -6.11
C VAL A 143 -7.73 17.16 -7.09
N LYS A 144 -7.47 18.47 -6.93
CA LYS A 144 -6.55 19.19 -7.80
C LYS A 144 -5.11 18.66 -7.70
N ALA A 145 -4.66 18.29 -6.50
CA ALA A 145 -3.35 17.66 -6.32
C ALA A 145 -3.27 16.33 -7.08
N ALA A 146 -4.30 15.49 -6.98
CA ALA A 146 -4.38 14.22 -7.69
C ALA A 146 -4.37 14.42 -9.22
N GLU A 147 -5.15 15.37 -9.75
CA GLU A 147 -5.16 15.72 -11.17
C GLU A 147 -3.77 16.15 -11.66
N ALA A 148 -3.12 17.07 -10.94
CA ALA A 148 -1.77 17.53 -11.28
C ALA A 148 -0.73 16.38 -11.26
N LEU A 149 -0.84 15.43 -10.32
CA LEU A 149 0.02 14.25 -10.28
C LEU A 149 -0.22 13.33 -11.49
N ARG A 150 -1.48 13.14 -11.91
CA ARG A 150 -1.81 12.37 -13.12
C ARG A 150 -1.23 13.03 -14.38
N GLU A 151 -1.34 14.35 -14.50
CA GLU A 151 -0.77 15.11 -15.62
C GLU A 151 0.76 14.98 -15.71
N ARG A 152 1.44 14.84 -14.56
CA ARG A 152 2.88 14.58 -14.47
C ARG A 152 3.27 13.14 -14.82
N GLY A 153 2.30 12.24 -15.05
CA GLY A 153 2.55 10.85 -15.43
C GLY A 153 2.37 9.82 -14.31
N VAL A 154 1.93 10.20 -13.11
CA VAL A 154 1.64 9.24 -12.03
C VAL A 154 0.50 8.31 -12.47
N ASN A 155 0.79 7.01 -12.58
CA ASN A 155 -0.11 6.02 -13.18
C ASN A 155 -0.53 4.89 -12.21
N GLY A 156 -0.07 4.91 -10.96
CA GLY A 156 -0.47 4.00 -9.88
C GLY A 156 -1.61 4.55 -9.02
N VAL A 157 -1.64 4.16 -7.75
CA VAL A 157 -2.61 4.63 -6.74
C VAL A 157 -2.26 6.07 -6.36
N VAL A 158 -3.27 6.94 -6.25
CA VAL A 158 -3.10 8.33 -5.78
C VAL A 158 -3.94 8.48 -4.51
N ASP A 159 -3.27 8.52 -3.36
CA ASP A 159 -3.88 8.58 -2.02
C ASP A 159 -3.55 9.93 -1.35
N ILE A 160 -4.24 10.98 -1.78
CA ILE A 160 -4.08 12.33 -1.23
C ILE A 160 -5.25 12.62 -0.29
N ALA A 161 -4.94 12.93 0.96
CA ALA A 161 -5.91 13.33 1.96
C ALA A 161 -6.04 14.85 2.07
N GLY A 162 -7.26 15.29 2.42
CA GLY A 162 -7.54 16.69 2.73
C GLY A 162 -7.22 17.04 4.19
N PRO A 163 -7.28 18.32 4.59
CA PRO A 163 -7.00 18.80 5.95
C PRO A 163 -7.92 18.26 7.06
N HIS A 164 -8.89 17.39 6.72
CA HIS A 164 -9.75 16.69 7.67
C HIS A 164 -9.59 15.16 7.62
N GLY A 165 -8.50 14.68 7.01
CA GLY A 165 -8.26 13.27 6.75
C GLY A 165 -9.18 12.74 5.65
N ASN A 166 -8.77 11.63 5.03
CA ASN A 166 -9.67 10.88 4.16
C ASN A 166 -10.87 10.43 4.99
N ASN A 167 -12.01 11.09 4.83
CA ASN A 167 -13.26 10.66 5.43
C ASN A 167 -13.75 9.41 4.65
N TRP A 168 -13.05 8.28 4.81
CA TRP A 168 -13.48 6.97 4.35
C TRP A 168 -14.68 6.55 5.21
N GLY A 169 -15.82 7.14 4.87
CA GLY A 169 -17.12 6.84 5.41
C GLY A 169 -17.28 7.20 6.89
N GLY A 170 -17.90 8.35 7.14
CA GLY A 170 -18.69 8.49 8.36
C GLY A 170 -19.65 7.30 8.48
N LYS A 171 -20.10 6.97 9.70
CA LYS A 171 -20.98 5.82 10.02
C LYS A 171 -22.11 5.58 9.00
N VAL A 172 -22.58 6.63 8.34
CA VAL A 172 -23.59 6.62 7.28
C VAL A 172 -23.14 5.85 6.02
N ASP A 173 -21.92 6.06 5.54
CA ASP A 173 -21.45 5.42 4.30
C ASP A 173 -20.96 3.99 4.54
N ALA A 174 -20.42 3.70 5.73
CA ALA A 174 -20.16 2.34 6.17
C ALA A 174 -21.46 1.51 6.28
N ALA A 175 -22.53 2.10 6.83
CA ALA A 175 -23.84 1.46 6.90
C ALA A 175 -24.47 1.24 5.52
N LYS A 176 -24.35 2.22 4.60
CA LYS A 176 -24.82 2.09 3.22
C LYS A 176 -24.07 1.00 2.46
N ASN A 177 -22.75 0.93 2.59
CA ASN A 177 -21.95 -0.09 1.93
C ASN A 177 -22.21 -1.48 2.51
N TRP A 178 -22.41 -1.60 3.83
CA TRP A 178 -22.81 -2.86 4.46
C TRP A 178 -24.20 -3.33 3.98
N LEU A 179 -25.20 -2.43 3.98
CA LEU A 179 -26.54 -2.74 3.47
C LEU A 179 -26.52 -3.16 2.00
N ARG A 180 -25.75 -2.47 1.16
CA ARG A 180 -25.60 -2.82 -0.25
C ARG A 180 -24.96 -4.21 -0.43
N THR A 181 -23.92 -4.50 0.34
CA THR A 181 -23.25 -5.81 0.31
C THR A 181 -24.17 -6.96 0.76
N GLN A 182 -25.03 -6.71 1.75
CA GLN A 182 -26.05 -7.69 2.18
C GLN A 182 -27.13 -7.90 1.12
N TRP A 183 -27.52 -6.83 0.43
CA TRP A 183 -28.55 -6.90 -0.61
C TRP A 183 -28.05 -7.66 -1.85
N ASP A 184 -26.82 -7.39 -2.27
CA ASP A 184 -26.18 -8.09 -3.39
C ASP A 184 -26.01 -9.60 -3.09
N LYS A 185 -25.78 -10.00 -1.83
CA LYS A 185 -25.72 -11.42 -1.42
C LYS A 185 -27.08 -12.13 -1.40
N ALA A 186 -28.17 -11.39 -1.25
CA ALA A 186 -29.50 -11.97 -1.13
C ALA A 186 -30.23 -12.10 -2.47
N PHE A 187 -29.80 -11.33 -3.48
CA PHE A 187 -30.50 -11.21 -4.77
C PHE A 187 -29.60 -11.27 -6.01
N GLY A 188 -28.29 -11.49 -5.84
CA GLY A 188 -27.33 -11.81 -6.90
C GLY A 188 -26.84 -13.24 -6.79
#